data_AF-A0A327TIS1-F1
#
_entry.id   AF-A0A327TIS1-F1
#
_cell.length_a   1.000
_cell.length_b   1.000
_cell.length_c   1.000
_cell.angle_alpha   90.00
_cell.angle_beta   90.00
_cell.angle_gamma   90.00
#
_symmetry.space_group_name_H-M   'P 1'
#
loop_
_entity.id
_entity.type
_entity.pdbx_description
1 polymer ?
#
loop_
_entity_poly.entity_id
_entity_poly.type
_entity_poly.pdbx_seq_one_letter_code
_entity_poly.pdbx_strand_id
1 'polypeptide(L)'
;MFRTTAGRAAAAATGLLLTLGLATGCSTGKESVKSDGAPAAPVNGRISLTYLQKQGDQEYFVGEADGAKAKAAELGIDLKVVNLGNDANKTVSEVQSAVAQKSNGLIIVVPDPAVGPQVVQIAKDAKVALLTSDDQICATGPDPASCDKEQLVPRIGFSGAQMGGEVGKRAAEEFKKTGWNPADTRIISAWKQDVTVCGDRVKAAKEAFAAGSGAQIQSIDVATDNTPTGAQDKIAATVTANAGVKHWVVWGCNDENVQGGVTALENAGIGADDVIGVGLGAYLACKDWSGSKPSGMKAALFINGKDVGALAVQTMYDKLKNSKDFPKEAFAPTTMVDAATWKSAGVTCN
;
A
#
# COMPACT_ATOMS: atom_id res chain seq x y z
N MET A 1 34.58 82.35 11.03
CA MET A 1 35.35 81.47 11.92
C MET A 1 35.86 80.29 11.12
N PHE A 2 37.18 80.07 11.14
CA PHE A 2 37.99 78.87 10.83
C PHE A 2 37.51 77.90 9.71
N ARG A 3 38.20 77.84 8.56
CA ARG A 3 39.34 76.92 8.21
C ARG A 3 38.90 75.43 8.18
N THR A 4 39.22 74.54 7.23
CA THR A 4 40.10 74.50 6.03
C THR A 4 39.95 73.11 5.34
N THR A 5 39.88 73.10 4.00
CA THR A 5 40.57 72.25 2.98
C THR A 5 40.57 70.70 2.93
N ALA A 6 40.50 70.25 1.66
CA ALA A 6 41.18 69.14 0.96
C ALA A 6 40.41 67.80 0.83
N GLY A 7 40.35 67.12 -0.33
CA GLY A 7 40.94 67.36 -1.65
C GLY A 7 40.66 66.23 -2.67
N ARG A 8 41.23 66.39 -3.89
CA ARG A 8 41.45 65.43 -5.03
C ARG A 8 40.21 65.00 -5.84
N ALA A 9 40.01 65.42 -7.11
CA ALA A 9 40.64 65.00 -8.40
C ALA A 9 40.45 63.50 -8.70
N ALA A 10 40.06 62.98 -9.87
CA ALA A 10 39.77 63.46 -11.24
C ALA A 10 38.87 62.39 -11.95
N ALA A 11 37.93 62.78 -12.83
CA ALA A 11 37.94 62.61 -14.30
C ALA A 11 37.30 61.32 -14.90
N ALA A 12 36.31 61.59 -15.80
CA ALA A 12 35.90 60.87 -17.03
C ALA A 12 35.27 59.46 -16.88
N ALA A 13 34.26 59.01 -17.65
CA ALA A 13 33.68 59.46 -18.91
C ALA A 13 32.32 58.74 -19.16
N THR A 14 31.47 59.34 -20.03
CA THR A 14 30.53 58.72 -21.00
C THR A 14 29.47 57.71 -20.49
N GLY A 15 28.16 57.80 -20.76
CA GLY A 15 27.36 58.68 -21.60
C GLY A 15 25.88 58.25 -21.61
N LEU A 16 25.05 59.14 -22.15
CA LEU A 16 23.72 58.94 -22.77
C LEU A 16 22.60 58.18 -22.01
N LEU A 17 21.73 59.00 -21.40
CA LEU A 17 20.27 59.05 -21.57
C LEU A 17 19.60 57.97 -22.43
N LEU A 18 18.64 57.24 -21.85
CA LEU A 18 17.22 57.29 -22.24
C LEU A 18 16.36 56.46 -21.27
N THR A 19 15.44 57.16 -20.60
CA THR A 19 14.46 56.62 -19.66
C THR A 19 13.10 56.42 -20.32
N LEU A 20 12.36 55.43 -19.79
CA LEU A 20 10.91 55.22 -19.71
C LEU A 20 10.17 54.46 -20.84
N GLY A 21 9.51 53.35 -20.45
CA GLY A 21 8.35 52.81 -21.17
C GLY A 21 7.94 51.33 -20.95
N LEU A 22 7.53 50.93 -19.74
CA LEU A 22 6.48 49.95 -19.36
C LEU A 22 6.26 48.62 -20.14
N ALA A 23 6.38 47.46 -19.47
CA ALA A 23 5.27 46.52 -19.13
C ALA A 23 5.74 45.06 -18.86
N THR A 24 5.45 44.59 -17.63
CA THR A 24 5.04 43.24 -17.19
C THR A 24 5.54 41.96 -17.90
N GLY A 25 6.26 41.12 -17.16
CA GLY A 25 6.47 39.71 -17.50
C GLY A 25 7.32 38.95 -16.48
N CYS A 26 6.86 38.84 -15.23
CA CYS A 26 7.48 37.94 -14.24
C CYS A 26 7.28 36.48 -14.67
N SER A 27 8.29 35.85 -15.28
CA SER A 27 8.36 34.39 -15.40
C SER A 27 9.18 33.87 -14.23
N THR A 28 8.51 33.45 -13.17
CA THR A 28 9.11 32.69 -12.09
C THR A 28 9.34 31.27 -12.58
N GLY A 29 10.53 31.04 -13.15
CA GLY A 29 11.02 29.71 -13.43
C GLY A 29 11.19 28.94 -12.13
N LYS A 30 10.24 28.05 -11.82
CA LYS A 30 10.47 26.96 -10.86
C LYS A 30 11.47 26.02 -11.52
N GLU A 31 12.72 26.09 -11.06
CA GLU A 31 13.69 25.03 -11.28
C GLU A 31 13.11 23.73 -10.72
N SER A 32 13.09 22.70 -11.57
CA SER A 32 12.84 21.34 -11.17
C SER A 32 13.98 20.92 -10.24
N VAL A 33 13.65 20.64 -8.99
CA VAL A 33 14.58 20.05 -8.03
C VAL A 33 15.00 18.69 -8.57
N LYS A 34 16.26 18.59 -9.01
CA LYS A 34 16.91 17.32 -9.30
C LYS A 34 17.03 16.55 -7.99
N SER A 35 16.62 15.28 -8.01
CA SER A 35 16.91 14.34 -6.94
C SER A 35 18.42 14.11 -6.87
N ASP A 36 19.07 14.64 -5.84
CA ASP A 36 20.51 14.47 -5.57
C ASP A 36 20.81 13.10 -4.94
N GLY A 37 20.48 12.04 -5.70
CA GLY A 37 21.01 10.69 -5.53
C GLY A 37 21.44 10.21 -6.90
N ALA A 38 22.73 9.94 -7.10
CA ALA A 38 23.19 9.35 -8.35
C ALA A 38 22.38 8.06 -8.62
N PRO A 39 21.72 7.92 -9.79
CA PRO A 39 20.95 6.73 -10.10
C PRO A 39 21.83 5.48 -10.00
N ALA A 40 21.27 4.37 -9.54
CA ALA A 40 21.95 3.07 -9.62
C ALA A 40 22.43 2.84 -11.07
N ALA A 41 23.72 2.57 -11.23
CA ALA A 41 24.30 2.42 -12.56
C ALA A 41 23.75 1.17 -13.26
N PRO A 42 23.62 1.18 -14.60
CA PRO A 42 23.17 0.01 -15.34
C PRO A 42 24.07 -1.20 -15.10
N VAL A 43 23.46 -2.38 -14.96
CA VAL A 43 24.17 -3.64 -14.69
C VAL A 43 24.44 -4.38 -15.99
N ASN A 44 25.73 -4.50 -16.35
CA ASN A 44 26.19 -5.16 -17.58
C ASN A 44 26.42 -6.67 -17.44
N GLY A 45 26.06 -7.27 -16.31
CA GLY A 45 26.19 -8.70 -16.01
C GLY A 45 24.90 -9.31 -15.49
N ARG A 46 25.02 -10.45 -14.80
CA ARG A 46 23.89 -11.06 -14.09
C ARG A 46 23.45 -10.13 -12.97
N ILE A 47 22.16 -9.79 -12.95
CA ILE A 47 21.56 -8.97 -11.89
C ILE A 47 21.34 -9.85 -10.67
N SER A 48 21.74 -9.35 -9.49
CA SER A 48 21.41 -9.91 -8.18
C SER A 48 20.40 -9.00 -7.49
N LEU A 49 19.30 -9.55 -6.98
CA LEU A 49 18.25 -8.85 -6.25
C LEU A 49 18.00 -9.49 -4.90
N THR A 50 17.57 -8.67 -3.93
CA THR A 50 16.99 -9.16 -2.68
C THR A 50 15.56 -8.70 -2.56
N TYR A 51 14.63 -9.64 -2.39
CA TYR A 51 13.24 -9.40 -2.02
C TYR A 51 13.08 -9.59 -0.52
N LEU A 52 12.70 -8.55 0.20
CA LEU A 52 12.45 -8.61 1.64
C LEU A 52 10.95 -8.52 1.89
N GLN A 53 10.34 -9.60 2.37
CA GLN A 53 8.90 -9.68 2.56
C GLN A 53 8.53 -9.81 4.03
N LYS A 54 7.54 -9.04 4.49
CA LYS A 54 6.85 -9.32 5.74
C LYS A 54 6.02 -10.60 5.62
N GLN A 55 5.68 -11.18 6.77
CA GLN A 55 4.65 -12.23 6.89
C GLN A 55 4.79 -13.36 5.85
N GLY A 56 6.01 -13.87 5.62
CA GLY A 56 6.27 -14.85 4.56
C GLY A 56 5.69 -16.25 4.80
N ASP A 57 4.91 -16.42 5.86
CA ASP A 57 4.05 -17.55 6.16
C ASP A 57 2.57 -17.30 5.78
N GLN A 58 2.18 -16.05 5.49
CA GLN A 58 0.85 -15.71 4.99
C GLN A 58 0.75 -16.01 3.49
N GLU A 59 -0.34 -16.65 3.07
CA GLU A 59 -0.52 -17.20 1.72
C GLU A 59 -0.35 -16.15 0.61
N TYR A 60 -0.83 -14.92 0.81
CA TYR A 60 -0.61 -13.83 -0.15
C TYR A 60 0.88 -13.55 -0.40
N PHE A 61 1.69 -13.41 0.66
CA PHE A 61 3.13 -13.12 0.56
C PHE A 61 3.95 -14.35 0.12
N VAL A 62 3.46 -15.57 0.37
CA VAL A 62 4.02 -16.77 -0.26
C VAL A 62 3.84 -16.70 -1.78
N GLY A 63 2.63 -16.36 -2.24
CA GLY A 63 2.36 -16.16 -3.66
C GLY A 63 3.19 -15.05 -4.29
N GLU A 64 3.36 -13.92 -3.59
CA GLU A 64 4.24 -12.82 -4.01
C GLU A 64 5.69 -13.28 -4.20
N ALA A 65 6.24 -14.02 -3.23
CA ALA A 65 7.57 -14.60 -3.33
C ALA A 65 7.72 -15.53 -4.55
N ASP A 66 6.72 -16.36 -4.81
CA ASP A 66 6.75 -17.32 -5.89
C ASP A 66 6.64 -16.65 -7.26
N GLY A 67 5.81 -15.61 -7.39
CA GLY A 67 5.75 -14.77 -8.59
C GLY A 67 7.08 -14.08 -8.86
N ALA A 68 7.71 -13.53 -7.82
CA ALA A 68 9.03 -12.92 -7.92
C ALA A 68 10.09 -13.94 -8.36
N LYS A 69 10.15 -15.13 -7.75
CA LYS A 69 11.07 -16.21 -8.13
C LYS A 69 10.86 -16.65 -9.58
N ALA A 70 9.61 -16.83 -10.01
CA ALA A 70 9.29 -17.25 -11.37
C ALA A 70 9.76 -16.22 -12.41
N LYS A 71 9.48 -14.93 -12.17
CA LYS A 71 9.94 -13.84 -13.05
C LYS A 71 11.46 -13.68 -13.04
N ALA A 72 12.10 -13.84 -11.87
CA ALA A 72 13.55 -13.80 -11.77
C ALA A 72 14.22 -14.92 -12.57
N ALA A 73 13.67 -16.14 -12.51
CA ALA A 73 14.15 -17.28 -13.30
C ALA A 73 14.02 -17.03 -14.81
N GLU A 74 12.89 -16.48 -15.27
CA GLU A 74 12.65 -16.09 -16.67
C GLU A 74 13.68 -15.07 -17.17
N LEU A 75 14.03 -14.09 -16.33
CA LEU A 75 14.97 -13.00 -16.67
C LEU A 75 16.44 -13.33 -16.38
N GLY A 76 16.74 -14.53 -15.86
CA GLY A 76 18.10 -14.93 -15.48
C GLY A 76 18.69 -14.16 -14.28
N ILE A 77 17.83 -13.61 -13.42
CA ILE A 77 18.21 -12.86 -12.21
C ILE A 77 18.58 -13.83 -11.08
N ASP A 78 19.58 -13.48 -10.28
CA ASP A 78 19.86 -14.13 -9.00
C ASP A 78 19.02 -13.46 -7.90
N LEU A 79 17.90 -14.09 -7.51
CA LEU A 79 16.97 -13.53 -6.54
C LEU A 79 17.10 -14.25 -5.19
N LYS A 80 17.42 -13.48 -4.15
CA LYS A 80 17.30 -13.91 -2.75
C LYS A 80 15.98 -13.40 -2.17
N VAL A 81 15.15 -14.30 -1.64
CA VAL A 81 13.95 -13.92 -0.88
C VAL A 81 14.25 -14.05 0.62
N VAL A 82 13.90 -13.03 1.39
CA VAL A 82 14.10 -12.97 2.85
C VAL A 82 12.75 -12.73 3.52
N ASN A 83 12.34 -13.66 4.39
CA ASN A 83 11.17 -13.48 5.24
C ASN A 83 11.54 -12.64 6.47
N LEU A 84 11.00 -11.44 6.56
CA LEU A 84 11.13 -10.50 7.68
C LEU A 84 10.19 -10.84 8.85
N GLY A 85 9.14 -11.63 8.62
CA GLY A 85 8.06 -11.83 9.59
C GLY A 85 7.38 -10.49 9.92
N ASN A 86 7.21 -10.21 11.21
CA ASN A 86 6.66 -8.94 11.71
C ASN A 86 7.75 -8.06 12.36
N ASP A 87 9.03 -8.29 12.07
CA ASP A 87 10.15 -7.66 12.79
C ASP A 87 10.76 -6.47 12.01
N ALA A 88 10.50 -5.26 12.51
CA ALA A 88 11.06 -4.02 11.99
C ALA A 88 12.59 -3.93 12.13
N ASN A 89 13.17 -4.46 13.21
CA ASN A 89 14.63 -4.45 13.41
C ASN A 89 15.32 -5.42 12.44
N LYS A 90 14.69 -6.58 12.20
CA LYS A 90 15.15 -7.53 11.19
C LYS A 90 15.20 -6.88 9.79
N THR A 91 14.25 -6.02 9.47
CA THR A 91 14.23 -5.27 8.20
C THR A 91 15.54 -4.53 7.95
N VAL A 92 16.00 -3.75 8.93
CA VAL A 92 17.22 -2.95 8.80
C VAL A 92 18.45 -3.84 8.63
N SER A 93 18.60 -4.87 9.46
CA SER A 93 19.76 -5.76 9.42
C SER A 93 19.83 -6.60 8.14
N GLU A 94 18.69 -7.02 7.58
CA GLU A 94 18.64 -7.75 6.32
C GLU A 94 18.89 -6.85 5.10
N VAL A 95 18.47 -5.58 5.13
CA VAL A 95 18.83 -4.58 4.12
C VAL A 95 20.35 -4.33 4.12
N GLN A 96 20.96 -4.16 5.30
CA GLN A 96 22.43 -4.05 5.43
C GLN A 96 23.13 -5.30 4.90
N SER A 97 22.61 -6.48 5.21
CA SER A 97 23.15 -7.76 4.74
C SER A 97 23.06 -7.90 3.21
N ALA A 98 21.95 -7.48 2.62
CA ALA A 98 21.76 -7.47 1.16
C ALA A 98 22.75 -6.54 0.45
N VAL A 99 22.98 -5.35 1.02
CA VAL A 99 24.00 -4.40 0.53
C VAL A 99 25.41 -4.99 0.66
N ALA A 100 25.75 -5.59 1.81
CA ALA A 100 27.05 -6.24 2.01
C ALA A 100 27.28 -7.41 1.05
N GLN A 101 26.21 -8.12 0.68
CA GLN A 101 26.19 -9.18 -0.33
C GLN A 101 26.17 -8.65 -1.77
N LYS A 102 26.26 -7.32 -1.97
CA LYS A 102 26.31 -6.65 -3.27
C LYS A 102 25.07 -6.87 -4.14
N SER A 103 23.90 -6.96 -3.52
CA SER A 103 22.63 -6.90 -4.26
C SER A 103 22.58 -5.62 -5.09
N ASN A 104 22.13 -5.72 -6.35
CA ASN A 104 22.00 -4.57 -7.25
C ASN A 104 20.71 -3.78 -6.98
N GLY A 105 19.69 -4.44 -6.41
CA GLY A 105 18.41 -3.84 -6.11
C GLY A 105 17.69 -4.53 -4.97
N LEU A 106 16.95 -3.74 -4.19
CA LEU A 106 16.11 -4.18 -3.09
C LEU A 106 14.65 -3.95 -3.48
N ILE A 107 13.86 -5.02 -3.36
CA ILE A 107 12.40 -4.95 -3.37
C ILE A 107 11.94 -5.26 -1.96
N ILE A 108 11.06 -4.44 -1.40
CA ILE A 108 10.69 -4.58 0.01
C ILE A 108 9.21 -4.30 0.30
N VAL A 109 8.58 -5.21 1.04
CA VAL A 109 7.34 -4.95 1.79
C VAL A 109 7.66 -5.02 3.28
N VAL A 110 7.54 -3.87 3.96
CA VAL A 110 7.99 -3.70 5.35
C VAL A 110 6.92 -4.13 6.36
N PRO A 111 7.27 -4.73 7.51
CA PRO A 111 6.30 -5.00 8.58
C PRO A 111 5.83 -3.73 9.31
N ASP A 112 6.62 -2.66 9.26
CA ASP A 112 6.36 -1.35 9.86
C ASP A 112 6.89 -0.23 8.93
N PRO A 113 6.04 0.68 8.42
CA PRO A 113 6.47 1.81 7.60
C PRO A 113 7.50 2.74 8.26
N ALA A 114 7.58 2.76 9.59
CA ALA A 114 8.47 3.65 10.34
C ALA A 114 9.97 3.40 10.05
N VAL A 115 10.33 2.22 9.53
CA VAL A 115 11.70 1.90 9.10
C VAL A 115 12.13 2.62 7.82
N GLY A 116 11.20 3.26 7.11
CA GLY A 116 11.38 3.89 5.81
C GLY A 116 12.64 4.75 5.69
N PRO A 117 12.84 5.77 6.55
CA PRO A 117 13.99 6.66 6.45
C PRO A 117 15.32 5.92 6.55
N GLN A 118 15.43 4.92 7.43
CA GLN A 118 16.65 4.15 7.61
C GLN A 118 16.93 3.24 6.41
N VAL A 119 15.90 2.57 5.88
CA VAL A 119 16.03 1.73 4.67
C VAL A 119 16.47 2.56 3.47
N VAL A 120 15.85 3.72 3.26
CA VAL A 120 16.19 4.64 2.16
C VAL A 120 17.63 5.14 2.29
N GLN A 121 18.05 5.53 3.48
CA GLN A 121 19.41 6.01 3.72
C GLN A 121 20.46 4.93 3.40
N ILE A 122 20.24 3.69 3.88
CA ILE A 122 21.16 2.57 3.61
C ILE A 122 21.27 2.29 2.11
N ALA A 123 20.14 2.23 1.39
CA ALA A 123 20.12 2.00 -0.05
C ALA A 123 20.82 3.13 -0.83
N LYS A 124 20.58 4.39 -0.43
CA LYS A 124 21.19 5.57 -1.03
C LYS A 124 22.71 5.58 -0.86
N ASP A 125 23.21 5.34 0.35
CA ASP A 125 24.64 5.33 0.64
C ASP A 125 25.37 4.22 -0.12
N ALA A 126 24.70 3.08 -0.28
CA ALA A 126 25.18 1.94 -1.05
C ALA A 126 25.00 2.08 -2.57
N LYS A 127 24.27 3.10 -3.04
CA LYS A 127 23.87 3.28 -4.44
C LYS A 127 23.11 2.07 -5.02
N VAL A 128 22.27 1.46 -4.19
CA VAL A 128 21.44 0.30 -4.54
C VAL A 128 20.02 0.79 -4.86
N ALA A 129 19.43 0.28 -5.95
CA ALA A 129 18.06 0.65 -6.31
C ALA A 129 17.07 0.11 -5.27
N LEU A 130 16.06 0.91 -4.89
CA LEU A 130 15.06 0.56 -3.89
C LEU A 130 13.66 0.73 -4.49
N LEU A 131 12.84 -0.30 -4.34
CA LEU A 131 11.44 -0.35 -4.75
C LEU A 131 10.62 -0.95 -3.60
N THR A 132 9.48 -0.36 -3.26
CA THR A 132 8.55 -0.98 -2.32
C THR A 132 7.54 -1.86 -3.06
N SER A 133 7.11 -2.94 -2.41
CA SER A 133 5.90 -3.68 -2.79
C SER A 133 4.85 -3.55 -1.68
N ASP A 134 3.58 -3.50 -2.07
CA ASP A 134 2.38 -3.41 -1.23
C ASP A 134 2.30 -2.20 -0.28
N ASP A 135 3.15 -2.16 0.73
CA ASP A 135 3.17 -1.11 1.74
C ASP A 135 4.09 0.03 1.33
N GLN A 136 3.65 1.25 1.64
CA GLN A 136 4.40 2.46 1.30
C GLN A 136 5.37 2.84 2.42
N ILE A 137 6.50 3.45 2.07
CA ILE A 137 7.43 4.07 3.02
C ILE A 137 7.77 5.51 2.59
N CYS A 138 8.14 6.33 3.58
CA CYS A 138 8.62 7.68 3.36
C CYS A 138 10.13 7.76 3.58
N ALA A 139 10.83 8.53 2.76
CA ALA A 139 12.26 8.75 2.90
C ALA A 139 12.63 9.64 4.11
N THR A 140 11.72 10.52 4.55
CA THR A 140 12.04 11.58 5.51
C THR A 140 11.31 11.46 6.84
N GLY A 141 10.32 10.57 6.96
CA GLY A 141 9.53 10.43 8.18
C GLY A 141 9.00 9.01 8.37
N PRO A 142 8.50 8.69 9.58
CA PRO A 142 8.02 7.36 9.91
C PRO A 142 6.60 7.08 9.37
N ASP A 143 5.85 8.12 9.03
CA ASP A 143 4.46 8.01 8.57
C ASP A 143 4.36 8.38 7.08
N PRO A 144 4.09 7.41 6.19
CA PRO A 144 3.90 7.69 4.76
C PRO A 144 2.67 8.55 4.45
N ALA A 145 1.65 8.61 5.32
CA ALA A 145 0.45 9.41 5.07
C ALA A 145 0.74 10.92 5.16
N SER A 146 1.71 11.29 6.00
CA SER A 146 2.15 12.66 6.21
C SER A 146 3.34 13.06 5.31
N CYS A 147 3.76 12.16 4.42
CA CYS A 147 4.94 12.34 3.58
C CYS A 147 4.65 13.20 2.34
N ASP A 148 5.59 14.08 1.99
CA ASP A 148 5.56 14.73 0.67
C ASP A 148 5.62 13.67 -0.44
N LYS A 149 4.83 13.86 -1.51
CA LYS A 149 4.70 12.87 -2.59
C LYS A 149 6.03 12.57 -3.30
N GLU A 150 6.96 13.52 -3.26
CA GLU A 150 8.31 13.40 -3.83
C GLU A 150 9.27 12.62 -2.92
N GLN A 151 8.92 12.46 -1.63
CA GLN A 151 9.69 11.71 -0.64
C GLN A 151 9.15 10.28 -0.43
N LEU A 152 8.03 9.94 -1.08
CA LEU A 152 7.54 8.57 -1.15
C LEU A 152 8.42 7.72 -2.08
N VAL A 153 8.73 6.50 -1.63
CA VAL A 153 9.47 5.55 -2.46
C VAL A 153 8.54 4.99 -3.55
N PRO A 154 9.03 4.75 -4.78
CA PRO A 154 8.26 4.08 -5.81
C PRO A 154 7.69 2.74 -5.34
N ARG A 155 6.42 2.47 -5.65
CA ARG A 155 5.68 1.32 -5.11
C ARG A 155 5.01 0.48 -6.18
N ILE A 156 5.07 -0.83 -6.02
CA ILE A 156 4.28 -1.81 -6.79
C ILE A 156 3.25 -2.45 -5.89
N GLY A 157 2.05 -2.74 -6.38
CA GLY A 157 1.06 -3.49 -5.60
C GLY A 157 -0.33 -3.26 -6.15
N PHE A 158 -1.21 -2.74 -5.31
CA PHE A 158 -2.57 -2.41 -5.70
C PHE A 158 -2.96 -0.98 -5.27
N SER A 159 -3.96 -0.42 -5.95
CA SER A 159 -4.57 0.84 -5.56
C SER A 159 -5.54 0.62 -4.40
N GLY A 160 -5.22 1.17 -3.22
CA GLY A 160 -6.09 1.08 -2.05
C GLY A 160 -7.48 1.65 -2.31
N ALA A 161 -7.55 2.81 -2.97
CA ALA A 161 -8.80 3.47 -3.30
C ALA A 161 -9.66 2.64 -4.29
N GLN A 162 -9.06 2.07 -5.33
CA GLN A 162 -9.79 1.23 -6.28
C GLN A 162 -10.35 -0.02 -5.57
N MET A 163 -9.50 -0.75 -4.85
CA MET A 163 -9.91 -1.98 -4.16
C MET A 163 -11.00 -1.71 -3.12
N GLY A 164 -10.81 -0.68 -2.30
CA GLY A 164 -11.80 -0.26 -1.32
C GLY A 164 -13.13 0.11 -1.96
N GLY A 165 -13.10 0.86 -3.07
CA GLY A 165 -14.30 1.21 -3.83
C GLY A 165 -15.06 -0.01 -4.36
N GLU A 166 -14.34 -1.01 -4.89
CA GLU A 166 -14.92 -2.27 -5.34
C GLU A 166 -15.54 -3.08 -4.19
N VAL A 167 -14.85 -3.17 -3.05
CA VAL A 167 -15.35 -3.81 -1.81
C VAL A 167 -16.62 -3.13 -1.30
N GLY A 168 -16.59 -1.80 -1.14
CA GLY A 168 -17.74 -1.03 -0.65
C GLY A 168 -18.94 -1.10 -1.57
N LYS A 169 -18.70 -1.07 -2.89
CA LYS A 169 -19.75 -1.25 -3.90
C LYS A 169 -20.40 -2.64 -3.79
N ARG A 170 -19.60 -3.71 -3.70
CA ARG A 170 -20.14 -5.07 -3.55
C ARG A 170 -20.90 -5.22 -2.22
N ALA A 171 -20.38 -4.66 -1.13
CA ALA A 171 -21.07 -4.68 0.17
C ALA A 171 -22.44 -3.97 0.10
N ALA A 172 -22.53 -2.85 -0.62
CA ALA A 172 -23.80 -2.15 -0.83
C ALA A 172 -24.79 -2.95 -1.70
N GLU A 173 -24.29 -3.65 -2.73
CA GLU A 173 -25.09 -4.55 -3.55
C GLU A 173 -25.67 -5.70 -2.72
N GLU A 174 -24.87 -6.33 -1.86
CA GLU A 174 -25.36 -7.37 -0.95
C GLU A 174 -26.36 -6.81 0.06
N PHE A 175 -26.07 -5.65 0.67
CA PHE A 175 -26.95 -5.03 1.65
C PHE A 175 -28.35 -4.75 1.07
N LYS A 176 -28.44 -4.24 -0.16
CA LYS A 176 -29.73 -3.99 -0.83
C LYS A 176 -30.57 -5.25 -1.06
N LYS A 177 -29.94 -6.43 -1.23
CA LYS A 177 -30.67 -7.70 -1.41
C LYS A 177 -31.37 -8.16 -0.14
N THR A 178 -30.89 -7.73 1.03
CA THR A 178 -31.38 -8.21 2.32
C THR A 178 -32.68 -7.55 2.79
N GLY A 179 -32.91 -6.28 2.40
CA GLY A 179 -33.98 -5.48 2.97
C GLY A 179 -33.80 -5.15 4.47
N TRP A 180 -32.59 -5.32 5.03
CA TRP A 180 -32.31 -5.01 6.43
C TRP A 180 -32.59 -3.56 6.78
N ASN A 181 -33.10 -3.34 8.00
CA ASN A 181 -33.31 -2.00 8.53
C ASN A 181 -31.95 -1.35 8.89
N PRO A 182 -31.58 -0.19 8.32
CA PRO A 182 -30.34 0.51 8.66
C PRO A 182 -30.17 0.78 10.16
N ALA A 183 -31.27 1.01 10.89
CA ALA A 183 -31.22 1.25 12.34
C ALA A 183 -30.71 0.04 13.15
N ASP A 184 -31.03 -1.17 12.68
CA ASP A 184 -30.66 -2.45 13.30
C ASP A 184 -29.32 -2.99 12.76
N THR A 185 -28.65 -2.24 11.88
CA THR A 185 -27.43 -2.67 11.19
C THR A 185 -26.22 -1.85 11.64
N ARG A 186 -25.04 -2.47 11.72
CA ARG A 186 -23.76 -1.77 11.83
C ARG A 186 -22.74 -2.28 10.83
N ILE A 187 -21.76 -1.44 10.55
CA ILE A 187 -20.60 -1.78 9.73
C ILE A 187 -19.38 -1.93 10.66
N ILE A 188 -18.62 -3.00 10.47
CA ILE A 188 -17.27 -3.15 11.00
C ILE A 188 -16.30 -2.82 9.86
N SER A 189 -15.41 -1.88 10.14
CA SER A 189 -14.31 -1.49 9.27
C SER A 189 -13.00 -1.76 10.00
N ALA A 190 -12.32 -2.86 9.69
CA ALA A 190 -11.19 -3.36 10.48
C ALA A 190 -9.84 -3.24 9.75
N TRP A 191 -8.84 -2.60 10.37
CA TRP A 191 -7.49 -2.49 9.79
C TRP A 191 -6.39 -2.09 10.79
N LYS A 192 -5.14 -2.35 10.42
CA LYS A 192 -3.94 -1.78 11.06
C LYS A 192 -3.74 -0.32 10.65
N GLN A 193 -3.90 0.61 11.59
CA GLN A 193 -4.12 2.04 11.30
C GLN A 193 -2.88 2.83 10.85
N ASP A 194 -1.68 2.27 11.04
CA ASP A 194 -0.41 2.82 10.57
C ASP A 194 -0.09 2.49 9.11
N VAL A 195 -0.89 1.62 8.47
CA VAL A 195 -0.70 1.21 7.07
C VAL A 195 -1.58 2.06 6.14
N THR A 196 -0.96 2.93 5.34
CA THR A 196 -1.66 3.93 4.51
C THR A 196 -2.60 3.31 3.47
N VAL A 197 -2.14 2.24 2.79
CA VAL A 197 -2.97 1.54 1.79
C VAL A 197 -4.21 0.92 2.43
N CYS A 198 -4.15 0.51 3.70
CA CYS A 198 -5.33 0.07 4.44
C CYS A 198 -6.31 1.22 4.70
N GLY A 199 -5.79 2.39 5.08
CA GLY A 199 -6.58 3.62 5.24
C GLY A 199 -7.33 3.99 3.95
N ASP A 200 -6.66 3.93 2.80
CA ASP A 200 -7.27 4.18 1.50
C ASP A 200 -8.40 3.19 1.19
N ARG A 201 -8.17 1.89 1.44
CA ARG A 201 -9.16 0.81 1.23
C ARG A 201 -10.42 1.08 2.04
N VAL A 202 -10.30 1.28 3.35
CA VAL A 202 -11.47 1.42 4.23
C VAL A 202 -12.21 2.74 3.99
N LYS A 203 -11.50 3.83 3.67
CA LYS A 203 -12.11 5.10 3.30
C LYS A 203 -12.93 4.96 2.02
N ALA A 204 -12.35 4.39 0.98
CA ALA A 204 -13.05 4.18 -0.28
C ALA A 204 -14.22 3.18 -0.16
N ALA A 205 -14.10 2.15 0.70
CA ALA A 205 -15.19 1.23 0.98
C ALA A 205 -16.38 1.93 1.65
N LYS A 206 -16.12 2.77 2.67
CA LYS A 206 -17.16 3.59 3.32
C LYS A 206 -17.86 4.51 2.31
N GLU A 207 -17.09 5.22 1.49
CA GLU A 207 -17.62 6.17 0.50
C GLU A 207 -18.47 5.44 -0.57
N ALA A 208 -17.95 4.35 -1.13
CA ALA A 208 -18.66 3.55 -2.13
C ALA A 208 -19.89 2.85 -1.54
N PHE A 209 -19.82 2.37 -0.30
CA PHE A 209 -20.97 1.78 0.37
C PHE A 209 -22.08 2.80 0.61
N ALA A 210 -21.74 3.99 1.12
CA ALA A 210 -22.74 5.03 1.38
C ALA A 210 -23.43 5.49 0.09
N ALA A 211 -22.65 5.72 -0.98
CA ALA A 211 -23.18 6.08 -2.29
C ALA A 211 -24.01 4.94 -2.92
N GLY A 212 -23.53 3.71 -2.79
CA GLY A 212 -24.14 2.53 -3.38
C GLY A 212 -25.42 2.11 -2.66
N SER A 213 -25.43 2.09 -1.32
CA SER A 213 -26.57 1.62 -0.51
C SER A 213 -27.71 2.62 -0.45
N GLY A 214 -27.41 3.93 -0.49
CA GLY A 214 -28.37 4.99 -0.20
C GLY A 214 -28.79 5.06 1.26
N ALA A 215 -28.10 4.34 2.16
CA ALA A 215 -28.37 4.28 3.59
C ALA A 215 -27.21 4.87 4.39
N GLN A 216 -27.54 5.56 5.49
CA GLN A 216 -26.57 5.98 6.49
C GLN A 216 -26.53 4.91 7.58
N ILE A 217 -25.48 4.09 7.57
CA ILE A 217 -25.25 3.05 8.58
C ILE A 217 -24.00 3.44 9.37
N GLN A 218 -24.08 3.35 10.69
CA GLN A 218 -22.94 3.65 11.54
C GLN A 218 -21.83 2.61 11.31
N SER A 219 -20.67 3.11 10.88
CA SER A 219 -19.42 2.35 10.79
C SER A 219 -18.64 2.45 12.10
N ILE A 220 -18.11 1.32 12.54
CA ILE A 220 -17.24 1.19 13.70
C ILE A 220 -15.86 0.82 13.19
N ASP A 221 -14.90 1.68 13.51
CA ASP A 221 -13.51 1.49 13.14
C ASP A 221 -12.82 0.62 14.18
N VAL A 222 -12.25 -0.49 13.73
CA VAL A 222 -11.64 -1.49 14.60
C VAL A 222 -10.16 -1.60 14.26
N ALA A 223 -9.30 -1.18 15.19
CA ALA A 223 -7.86 -1.32 15.05
C ALA A 223 -7.44 -2.78 15.26
N THR A 224 -6.72 -3.35 14.28
CA THR A 224 -6.24 -4.74 14.31
C THR A 224 -4.76 -4.81 13.94
N ASP A 225 -4.18 -6.00 13.99
CA ASP A 225 -2.84 -6.30 13.47
C ASP A 225 -2.88 -6.88 12.05
N ASN A 226 -4.05 -6.85 11.40
CA ASN A 226 -4.33 -7.48 10.11
C ASN A 226 -4.15 -9.02 10.06
N THR A 227 -4.12 -9.72 11.20
CA THR A 227 -4.15 -11.19 11.27
C THR A 227 -5.56 -11.70 11.58
N PRO A 228 -5.93 -12.96 11.24
CA PRO A 228 -7.27 -13.48 11.53
C PRO A 228 -7.59 -13.47 13.03
N THR A 229 -6.66 -13.92 13.86
CA THR A 229 -6.83 -14.02 15.32
C THR A 229 -6.91 -12.63 15.95
N GLY A 230 -6.02 -11.71 15.57
CA GLY A 230 -6.04 -10.35 16.09
C GLY A 230 -7.32 -9.60 15.68
N ALA A 231 -7.81 -9.82 14.46
CA ALA A 231 -9.09 -9.28 14.02
C ALA A 231 -10.27 -9.90 14.77
N GLN A 232 -10.30 -11.23 14.92
CA GLN A 232 -11.35 -11.94 15.66
C GLN A 232 -11.51 -11.42 17.09
N ASP A 233 -10.40 -11.28 17.82
CA ASP A 233 -10.40 -10.82 19.22
C ASP A 233 -10.96 -9.39 19.34
N LYS A 234 -10.49 -8.48 18.47
CA LYS A 234 -10.91 -7.07 18.48
C LYS A 234 -12.37 -6.92 18.06
N ILE A 235 -12.80 -7.66 17.05
CA ILE A 235 -14.18 -7.63 16.57
C ILE A 235 -15.13 -8.26 17.61
N ALA A 236 -14.76 -9.34 18.27
CA ALA A 236 -15.58 -9.93 19.35
C ALA A 236 -15.84 -8.93 20.48
N ALA A 237 -14.83 -8.14 20.86
CA ALA A 237 -14.99 -7.05 21.82
C ALA A 237 -15.94 -5.96 21.30
N THR A 238 -15.84 -5.58 20.02
CA THR A 238 -16.75 -4.63 19.37
C THR A 238 -18.19 -5.13 19.36
N VAL A 239 -18.42 -6.40 19.03
CA VAL A 239 -19.76 -7.02 19.01
C VAL A 239 -20.36 -6.99 20.41
N THR A 240 -19.58 -7.36 21.44
CA THR A 240 -20.01 -7.31 22.85
C THR A 240 -20.41 -5.90 23.28
N ALA A 241 -19.63 -4.88 22.89
CA ALA A 241 -19.91 -3.47 23.21
C ALA A 241 -21.13 -2.89 22.46
N ASN A 242 -21.62 -3.59 21.44
CA ASN A 242 -22.76 -3.18 20.63
C ASN A 242 -23.89 -4.23 20.70
N ALA A 243 -24.13 -4.75 21.91
CA ALA A 243 -25.22 -5.69 22.16
C ALA A 243 -26.56 -5.10 21.71
N GLY A 244 -27.30 -5.84 20.88
CA GLY A 244 -28.59 -5.44 20.30
C GLY A 244 -28.57 -5.08 18.81
N VAL A 245 -27.39 -4.94 18.20
CA VAL A 245 -27.27 -4.89 16.73
C VAL A 245 -27.62 -6.26 16.16
N LYS A 246 -28.49 -6.29 15.15
CA LYS A 246 -28.97 -7.54 14.54
C LYS A 246 -28.14 -7.94 13.34
N HIS A 247 -27.78 -6.97 12.51
CA HIS A 247 -27.13 -7.23 11.24
C HIS A 247 -25.79 -6.53 11.11
N TRP A 248 -24.84 -7.20 10.47
CA TRP A 248 -23.46 -6.75 10.38
C TRP A 248 -22.95 -6.79 8.95
N VAL A 249 -22.46 -5.65 8.48
CA VAL A 249 -21.60 -5.59 7.31
C VAL A 249 -20.15 -5.56 7.80
N VAL A 250 -19.28 -6.37 7.21
CA VAL A 250 -17.88 -6.49 7.60
C VAL A 250 -17.00 -6.31 6.36
N TRP A 251 -16.10 -5.35 6.45
CA TRP A 251 -14.95 -5.26 5.55
C TRP A 251 -13.70 -4.90 6.36
N GLY A 252 -12.55 -5.02 5.73
CA GLY A 252 -11.30 -4.60 6.35
C GLY A 252 -10.21 -4.35 5.34
N CYS A 253 -8.98 -4.19 5.83
CA CYS A 253 -7.84 -4.02 4.94
C CYS A 253 -7.60 -5.24 4.05
N ASN A 254 -7.88 -6.45 4.54
CA ASN A 254 -7.58 -7.73 3.90
C ASN A 254 -8.58 -8.81 4.32
N ASP A 255 -8.47 -9.99 3.71
CA ASP A 255 -9.33 -11.15 3.97
C ASP A 255 -9.22 -11.63 5.42
N GLU A 256 -8.06 -11.49 6.06
CA GLU A 256 -7.85 -11.82 7.47
C GLU A 256 -8.82 -11.07 8.39
N ASN A 257 -8.96 -9.76 8.18
CA ASN A 257 -9.86 -8.94 8.98
C ASN A 257 -11.32 -9.40 8.82
N VAL A 258 -11.71 -9.75 7.60
CA VAL A 258 -13.09 -10.15 7.30
C VAL A 258 -13.35 -11.57 7.81
N GLN A 259 -12.42 -12.50 7.62
CA GLN A 259 -12.52 -13.86 8.16
C GLN A 259 -12.60 -13.85 9.69
N GLY A 260 -11.73 -13.08 10.35
CA GLY A 260 -11.75 -12.91 11.80
C GLY A 260 -13.08 -12.31 12.27
N GLY A 261 -13.61 -11.34 11.54
CA GLY A 261 -14.91 -10.72 11.84
C GLY A 261 -16.10 -11.67 11.66
N VAL A 262 -16.17 -12.40 10.54
CA VAL A 262 -17.20 -13.42 10.29
C VAL A 262 -17.15 -14.48 11.39
N THR A 263 -15.95 -14.97 11.73
CA THR A 263 -15.77 -15.96 12.80
C THR A 263 -16.21 -15.43 14.17
N ALA A 264 -15.87 -14.18 14.50
CA ALA A 264 -16.29 -13.56 15.75
C ALA A 264 -17.81 -13.40 15.86
N LEU A 265 -18.48 -13.02 14.76
CA LEU A 265 -19.94 -12.90 14.70
C LEU A 265 -20.63 -14.27 14.85
N GLU A 266 -20.12 -15.30 14.17
CA GLU A 266 -20.60 -16.67 14.33
C GLU A 266 -20.46 -17.16 15.78
N ASN A 267 -19.31 -16.91 16.42
CA ASN A 267 -19.08 -17.25 17.83
C ASN A 267 -20.00 -16.50 18.80
N ALA A 268 -20.45 -15.30 18.42
CA ALA A 268 -21.45 -14.53 19.16
C ALA A 268 -22.90 -15.01 18.91
N GLY A 269 -23.10 -16.04 18.09
CA GLY A 269 -24.41 -16.59 17.74
C GLY A 269 -25.15 -15.83 16.65
N ILE A 270 -24.48 -14.93 15.93
CA ILE A 270 -25.05 -14.19 14.81
C ILE A 270 -24.92 -15.06 13.55
N GLY A 271 -26.06 -15.39 12.94
CA GLY A 271 -26.11 -16.32 11.81
C GLY A 271 -25.59 -15.73 10.50
N ALA A 272 -25.24 -16.59 9.55
CA ALA A 272 -24.77 -16.21 8.22
C ALA A 272 -25.75 -15.33 7.42
N ASP A 273 -27.05 -15.40 7.74
CA ASP A 273 -28.11 -14.59 7.13
C ASP A 273 -28.18 -13.16 7.70
N ASP A 274 -27.42 -12.88 8.75
CA ASP A 274 -27.31 -11.57 9.43
C ASP A 274 -25.92 -10.93 9.25
N VAL A 275 -25.07 -11.52 8.38
CA VAL A 275 -23.69 -11.06 8.14
C VAL A 275 -23.43 -10.90 6.64
N ILE A 276 -22.88 -9.75 6.26
CA ILE A 276 -22.30 -9.47 4.93
C ILE A 276 -20.82 -9.20 5.09
N GLY A 277 -19.99 -10.24 4.94
CA GLY A 277 -18.55 -10.13 4.80
C GLY A 277 -18.16 -9.91 3.34
N VAL A 278 -17.39 -8.85 3.05
CA VAL A 278 -16.74 -8.67 1.75
C VAL A 278 -15.23 -8.60 1.93
N GLY A 279 -14.58 -9.71 1.62
CA GLY A 279 -13.14 -9.93 1.74
C GLY A 279 -12.29 -9.17 0.73
N LEU A 280 -10.98 -9.20 0.93
CA LEU A 280 -9.97 -8.66 0.02
C LEU A 280 -8.73 -9.56 0.09
N GLY A 281 -8.62 -10.49 -0.85
CA GLY A 281 -7.66 -11.59 -0.85
C GLY A 281 -8.25 -12.82 -1.56
N ALA A 282 -9.43 -13.24 -1.13
CA ALA A 282 -10.20 -14.39 -1.57
C ALA A 282 -9.65 -15.78 -1.18
N TYR A 283 -8.39 -15.91 -0.75
CA TYR A 283 -7.81 -17.21 -0.38
C TYR A 283 -8.29 -17.72 1.00
N LEU A 284 -8.76 -16.85 1.89
CA LEU A 284 -9.46 -17.27 3.11
C LEU A 284 -10.95 -17.42 2.83
N ALA A 285 -11.55 -16.46 2.11
CA ALA A 285 -12.97 -16.49 1.77
C ALA A 285 -13.36 -17.76 0.99
N CYS A 286 -12.48 -18.29 0.14
CA CYS A 286 -12.75 -19.50 -0.61
C CYS A 286 -12.83 -20.77 0.26
N LYS A 287 -12.27 -20.75 1.48
CA LYS A 287 -12.42 -21.83 2.47
C LYS A 287 -13.84 -21.90 2.99
N ASP A 288 -14.45 -20.74 3.25
CA ASP A 288 -15.87 -20.65 3.62
C ASP A 288 -16.77 -21.16 2.49
N TRP A 289 -16.47 -20.81 1.23
CA TRP A 289 -17.28 -21.22 0.07
C TRP A 289 -17.07 -22.66 -0.36
N SER A 290 -15.99 -23.30 0.08
CA SER A 290 -15.72 -24.72 -0.20
C SER A 290 -16.51 -25.65 0.74
N GLY A 291 -16.95 -25.13 1.89
CA GLY A 291 -17.76 -25.88 2.85
C GLY A 291 -19.24 -25.97 2.49
N SER A 292 -19.97 -26.81 3.21
CA SER A 292 -21.45 -26.89 3.13
C SER A 292 -22.16 -26.00 4.17
N LYS A 293 -21.41 -25.40 5.10
CA LYS A 293 -21.95 -24.53 6.14
C LYS A 293 -22.23 -23.15 5.53
N PRO A 294 -23.41 -22.55 5.73
CA PRO A 294 -23.64 -21.15 5.38
C PRO A 294 -22.61 -20.24 6.07
N SER A 295 -22.02 -19.33 5.30
CA SER A 295 -21.07 -18.32 5.82
C SER A 295 -21.60 -16.90 5.61
N GLY A 296 -21.22 -16.02 6.53
CA GLY A 296 -21.36 -14.57 6.39
C GLY A 296 -20.49 -13.97 5.29
N MET A 297 -19.45 -14.67 4.83
CA MET A 297 -18.56 -14.25 3.75
C MET A 297 -19.29 -14.33 2.38
N LYS A 298 -19.75 -13.20 1.85
CA LYS A 298 -20.58 -13.16 0.63
C LYS A 298 -19.77 -12.99 -0.66
N ALA A 299 -18.64 -12.31 -0.58
CA ALA A 299 -17.77 -12.05 -1.71
C ALA A 299 -16.36 -11.72 -1.20
N ALA A 300 -15.38 -11.74 -2.09
CA ALA A 300 -14.06 -11.20 -1.82
C ALA A 300 -13.46 -10.62 -3.09
N LEU A 301 -12.71 -9.53 -2.94
CA LEU A 301 -11.91 -9.02 -4.04
C LEU A 301 -10.63 -9.86 -4.15
N PHE A 302 -10.52 -10.66 -5.21
CA PHE A 302 -9.33 -11.45 -5.48
C PHE A 302 -8.17 -10.56 -5.87
N ILE A 303 -7.08 -10.69 -5.11
CA ILE A 303 -5.76 -10.14 -5.40
C ILE A 303 -4.76 -11.29 -5.51
N ASN A 304 -3.93 -11.27 -6.54
CA ASN A 304 -2.96 -12.33 -6.78
C ASN A 304 -1.54 -11.83 -6.47
N GLY A 305 -0.98 -12.29 -5.34
CA GLY A 305 0.38 -11.94 -4.94
C GLY A 305 1.42 -12.25 -6.03
N LYS A 306 1.22 -13.34 -6.80
CA LYS A 306 2.15 -13.72 -7.88
C LYS A 306 2.32 -12.60 -8.92
N ASP A 307 1.24 -11.88 -9.23
CA ASP A 307 1.27 -10.80 -10.20
C ASP A 307 2.05 -9.59 -9.68
N VAL A 308 1.94 -9.28 -8.38
CA VAL A 308 2.71 -8.22 -7.71
C VAL A 308 4.20 -8.56 -7.68
N GLY A 309 4.55 -9.77 -7.23
CA GLY A 309 5.95 -10.21 -7.17
C GLY A 309 6.62 -10.22 -8.55
N ALA A 310 5.91 -10.70 -9.57
CA ALA A 310 6.39 -10.68 -10.95
C ALA A 310 6.56 -9.24 -11.48
N LEU A 311 5.58 -8.36 -11.23
CA LEU A 311 5.64 -6.97 -11.66
C LEU A 311 6.78 -6.21 -10.97
N ALA A 312 7.04 -6.48 -9.68
CA ALA A 312 8.10 -5.85 -8.93
C ALA A 312 9.50 -6.25 -9.47
N VAL A 313 9.72 -7.54 -9.73
CA VAL A 313 10.97 -8.02 -10.34
C VAL A 313 11.15 -7.47 -11.74
N GLN A 314 10.10 -7.46 -12.57
CA GLN A 314 10.17 -6.87 -13.92
C GLN A 314 10.51 -5.37 -13.85
N THR A 315 9.90 -4.63 -12.94
CA THR A 315 10.13 -3.18 -12.78
C THR A 315 11.57 -2.89 -12.34
N MET A 316 12.09 -3.66 -11.39
CA MET A 316 13.48 -3.57 -10.94
C MET A 316 14.46 -3.93 -12.07
N TYR A 317 14.17 -4.98 -12.83
CA TYR A 317 14.96 -5.38 -14.01
C TYR A 317 15.01 -4.25 -15.04
N ASP A 318 13.86 -3.66 -15.39
CA ASP A 318 13.78 -2.55 -16.33
C ASP A 318 14.65 -1.35 -15.90
N LYS A 319 14.67 -1.03 -14.60
CA LYS A 319 15.52 0.03 -14.06
C LYS A 319 17.00 -0.30 -14.17
N LEU A 320 17.40 -1.48 -13.72
CA LEU A 320 18.81 -1.88 -13.64
C LEU A 320 19.41 -2.25 -15.00
N LYS A 321 18.60 -2.76 -15.93
CA LYS A 321 19.06 -3.17 -17.26
C LYS A 321 18.91 -2.08 -18.31
N ASN A 322 17.76 -1.40 -18.30
CA ASN A 322 17.35 -0.50 -19.38
C ASN A 322 17.38 0.97 -18.98
N SER A 323 17.80 1.29 -17.74
CA SER A 323 17.79 2.65 -17.17
C SER A 323 16.40 3.29 -17.15
N LYS A 324 15.32 2.50 -17.24
CA LYS A 324 13.95 3.00 -17.22
C LYS A 324 13.59 3.46 -15.81
N ASP A 325 13.14 4.69 -15.66
CA ASP A 325 12.75 5.19 -14.34
C ASP A 325 11.57 4.42 -13.76
N PHE A 326 11.57 4.28 -12.43
CA PHE A 326 10.45 3.68 -11.74
C PHE A 326 9.20 4.55 -11.92
N PRO A 327 8.03 3.95 -12.18
CA PRO A 327 6.78 4.65 -12.00
C PRO A 327 6.62 5.00 -10.52
N LYS A 328 5.96 6.11 -10.18
CA LYS A 328 5.64 6.42 -8.78
C LYS A 328 4.83 5.28 -8.16
N GLU A 329 3.84 4.79 -8.91
CA GLU A 329 3.08 3.59 -8.57
C GLU A 329 2.77 2.75 -9.83
N ALA A 330 2.71 1.44 -9.68
CA ALA A 330 2.10 0.55 -10.68
C ALA A 330 1.29 -0.57 -9.99
N PHE A 331 0.19 -0.97 -10.63
CA PHE A 331 -0.81 -1.83 -10.00
C PHE A 331 -1.05 -3.13 -10.78
N ALA A 332 -1.16 -4.23 -10.03
CA ALA A 332 -1.65 -5.51 -10.52
C ALA A 332 -3.19 -5.50 -10.62
N PRO A 333 -3.80 -6.31 -11.52
CA PRO A 333 -5.24 -6.37 -11.67
C PRO A 333 -5.92 -7.05 -10.48
N THR A 334 -7.20 -6.72 -10.28
CA THR A 334 -8.06 -7.33 -9.26
C THR A 334 -9.33 -7.89 -9.90
N THR A 335 -10.02 -8.81 -9.22
CA THR A 335 -11.31 -9.34 -9.70
C THR A 335 -12.22 -9.66 -8.53
N MET A 336 -13.44 -9.13 -8.52
CA MET A 336 -14.43 -9.50 -7.50
C MET A 336 -14.91 -10.93 -7.75
N VAL A 337 -14.90 -11.76 -6.71
CA VAL A 337 -15.33 -13.15 -6.75
C VAL A 337 -16.29 -13.48 -5.61
N ASP A 338 -17.03 -14.57 -5.77
CA ASP A 338 -17.93 -15.13 -4.78
C ASP A 338 -17.95 -16.67 -4.88
N ALA A 339 -18.81 -17.32 -4.09
CA ALA A 339 -18.94 -18.77 -4.03
C ALA A 339 -19.16 -19.43 -5.41
N ALA A 340 -19.75 -18.72 -6.38
CA ALA A 340 -20.00 -19.25 -7.72
C ALA A 340 -18.80 -19.10 -8.67
N THR A 341 -17.96 -18.07 -8.47
CA THR A 341 -17.01 -17.60 -9.48
C THR A 341 -15.53 -17.78 -9.10
N TRP A 342 -15.21 -18.03 -7.83
CA TRP A 342 -13.82 -18.04 -7.34
C TRP A 342 -12.92 -19.06 -8.06
N LYS A 343 -13.40 -20.29 -8.32
CA LYS A 343 -12.62 -21.32 -9.01
C LYS A 343 -12.27 -20.91 -10.45
N SER A 344 -13.24 -20.38 -11.18
CA SER A 344 -13.03 -19.92 -12.57
C SER A 344 -12.13 -18.69 -12.65
N ALA A 345 -12.08 -17.89 -11.59
CA ALA A 345 -11.17 -16.74 -11.48
C ALA A 345 -9.73 -17.13 -11.11
N GLY A 346 -9.47 -18.42 -10.84
CA GLY A 346 -8.14 -18.93 -10.51
C GLY A 346 -7.74 -18.79 -9.04
N VAL A 347 -8.70 -18.52 -8.14
CA VAL A 347 -8.46 -18.50 -6.70
C VAL A 347 -8.13 -19.92 -6.22
N THR A 348 -7.07 -20.04 -5.42
CA THR A 348 -6.68 -21.28 -4.75
C THR A 348 -6.89 -21.16 -3.24
N CYS A 349 -7.41 -22.23 -2.62
CA CYS A 349 -7.46 -22.36 -1.16
C CYS A 349 -6.43 -23.40 -0.76
N ASN A 350 -5.30 -22.98 -0.19
CA ASN A 350 -4.30 -23.91 0.34
C ASN A 350 -4.45 -24.08 1.86
#